data_AF-A0AAN9Y5I5-F1
#
_entry.id   AF-A0AAN9Y5I5-F1
#
_cell.length_a   1.000
_cell.length_b   1.000
_cell.length_c   1.000
_cell.angle_alpha   90.00
_cell.angle_beta   90.00
_cell.angle_gamma   90.00
#
_symmetry.space_group_name_H-M   'P 1'
#
loop_
_entity.id
_entity.type
_entity.pdbx_description
1 polymer ?
#
loop_
_entity_poly.entity_id
_entity_poly.type
_entity_poly.pdbx_seq_one_letter_code
_entity_poly.pdbx_strand_id
1 'polypeptide(L)'
;MSRIIAAVGVKAIKNKRLIPSRAAIVLTKSAVNQIKKLLDGKPEFIGLKVGVKQRGCNGLSYTLDYAKEKGKLDEEVVQDGVRVLIDAKAQLTLLGTEMDYVETKLASEFVFNNPNIKSTCGCGESFTV
;
A
#
# COMPACT_ATOMS: atom_id res chain seq x y z
N MET A 1 -45.17 -11.63 -0.47
CA MET A 1 -43.76 -12.06 -0.53
C MET A 1 -42.87 -10.84 -0.42
N SER A 2 -42.24 -10.67 0.74
CA SER A 2 -40.96 -10.01 1.05
C SER A 2 -41.03 -9.71 2.55
N ARG A 3 -40.48 -10.61 3.38
CA ARG A 3 -40.40 -10.42 4.82
C ARG A 3 -39.08 -9.72 5.12
N ILE A 4 -39.15 -8.46 5.50
CA ILE A 4 -38.05 -7.78 6.18
C ILE A 4 -37.81 -8.52 7.50
N ILE A 5 -36.61 -9.07 7.68
CA ILE A 5 -36.25 -9.95 8.80
C ILE A 5 -35.72 -9.19 10.03
N ALA A 6 -35.25 -7.95 9.86
CA ALA A 6 -34.84 -7.05 10.93
C ALA A 6 -34.74 -5.60 10.45
N ALA A 7 -34.86 -4.64 11.37
CA ALA A 7 -34.57 -3.25 11.11
C ALA A 7 -33.05 -2.98 11.19
N VAL A 8 -32.50 -2.27 10.21
CA VAL A 8 -31.10 -1.82 10.20
C VAL A 8 -31.02 -0.47 10.91
N GLY A 9 -30.23 -0.39 11.98
CA GLY A 9 -29.95 0.85 12.69
C GLY A 9 -28.59 1.43 12.31
N VAL A 10 -28.56 2.65 11.76
CA VAL A 10 -27.33 3.39 11.50
C VAL A 10 -27.05 4.31 12.70
N LYS A 11 -25.90 4.13 13.37
CA LYS A 11 -25.49 5.01 14.49
C LYS A 11 -24.56 6.11 13.99
N ALA A 12 -24.93 7.37 14.21
CA ALA A 12 -24.01 8.49 14.03
C ALA A 12 -22.98 8.52 15.16
N ILE A 13 -21.69 8.43 14.82
CA ILE A 13 -20.59 8.58 15.76
C ILE A 13 -20.40 10.07 16.03
N LYS A 14 -20.89 10.56 17.18
CA LYS A 14 -20.91 12.00 17.51
C LYS A 14 -19.56 12.63 17.85
N ASN A 15 -18.44 11.88 17.88
CA ASN A 15 -17.12 12.45 18.14
C ASN A 15 -15.96 11.53 17.72
N LYS A 16 -15.88 11.20 16.44
CA LYS A 16 -14.60 10.86 15.81
C LYS A 16 -14.44 11.85 14.68
N ARG A 17 -13.28 12.50 14.58
CA ARG A 17 -12.81 12.96 13.27
C ARG A 17 -12.87 11.71 12.40
N LEU A 18 -13.81 11.64 11.46
CA LEU A 18 -13.75 10.71 10.36
C LEU A 18 -12.46 11.10 9.65
N ILE A 19 -11.37 10.45 10.04
CA ILE A 19 -10.15 10.50 9.27
C ILE A 19 -10.62 9.90 7.94
N PRO A 20 -10.64 10.65 6.82
CA PRO A 20 -10.92 10.06 5.53
C PRO A 20 -10.08 8.81 5.47
N SER A 21 -10.69 7.66 5.12
CA SER A 21 -10.02 6.35 5.06
C SER A 21 -8.59 6.60 4.63
N ARG A 22 -7.65 6.55 5.59
CA ARG A 22 -6.30 7.06 5.34
C ARG A 22 -5.87 6.36 4.05
N ALA A 23 -5.37 7.13 3.08
CA ALA A 23 -4.84 6.56 1.84
C ALA A 23 -4.07 5.30 2.24
N ALA A 24 -4.39 4.17 1.60
CA ALA A 24 -3.96 2.87 2.09
C ALA A 24 -2.44 2.88 2.38
N ILE A 25 -1.68 3.61 1.56
CA ILE A 25 -0.34 4.07 1.87
C ILE A 25 -0.20 5.59 1.71
N VAL A 26 0.79 6.17 2.37
CA VAL A 26 1.26 7.55 2.15
C VAL A 26 2.67 7.50 1.57
N LEU A 27 2.99 8.36 0.61
CA LEU A 27 4.32 8.41 -0.01
C LEU A 27 5.13 9.58 0.54
N THR A 28 6.41 9.36 0.82
CA THR A 28 7.33 10.48 1.06
C THR A 28 7.66 11.20 -0.25
N LYS A 29 8.21 12.41 -0.16
CA LYS A 29 8.69 13.15 -1.34
C LYS A 29 9.77 12.38 -2.10
N SER A 30 10.65 11.67 -1.38
CA SER A 30 11.72 10.86 -1.97
C SER A 30 11.12 9.70 -2.78
N ALA A 31 10.14 9.00 -2.23
CA ALA A 31 9.44 7.93 -2.93
C ALA A 31 8.73 8.43 -4.19
N VAL A 32 7.99 9.55 -4.09
CA VAL A 32 7.33 10.18 -5.24
C VAL A 32 8.33 10.49 -6.35
N ASN A 33 9.45 11.14 -6.01
CA ASN A 33 10.46 11.52 -6.99
C ASN A 33 11.10 10.30 -7.65
N GLN A 34 11.35 9.24 -6.88
CA GLN A 34 11.90 8.02 -7.43
C GLN A 34 10.91 7.31 -8.36
N ILE A 35 9.62 7.26 -8.01
CA ILE A 35 8.59 6.68 -8.88
C ILE A 35 8.53 7.45 -10.21
N LYS A 36 8.57 8.79 -10.17
CA LYS A 36 8.62 9.60 -11.40
C LYS A 36 9.82 9.21 -12.27
N LYS A 37 11.01 9.09 -11.68
CA LYS A 37 12.21 8.65 -12.40
C LYS A 37 12.08 7.24 -12.97
N LEU A 38 11.47 6.31 -12.24
CA LEU A 38 11.28 4.94 -12.70
C LEU A 38 10.27 4.84 -13.86
N LEU A 39 9.27 5.72 -13.91
CA LEU A 39 8.27 5.77 -14.97
C LEU A 39 8.69 6.68 -16.14
N ASP A 40 9.72 7.50 -15.97
CA ASP A 40 10.26 8.33 -17.04
C ASP A 40 10.71 7.45 -18.22
N GLY A 41 10.25 7.81 -19.42
CA GLY A 41 10.50 7.05 -20.64
C GLY A 41 9.73 5.73 -20.78
N LYS A 42 8.77 5.42 -19.90
CA LYS A 42 7.94 4.19 -19.98
C LYS A 42 6.44 4.48 -20.01
N PRO A 43 5.91 5.04 -21.12
CA PRO A 43 4.52 5.47 -21.22
C PRO A 43 3.51 4.32 -21.15
N GLU A 44 3.93 3.07 -21.36
CA GLU A 44 3.07 1.90 -21.25
C GLU A 44 2.65 1.56 -19.81
N PHE A 45 3.31 2.14 -18.80
CA PHE A 45 2.98 1.91 -17.39
C PHE A 45 2.26 3.12 -16.79
N ILE A 46 1.13 2.84 -16.15
CA ILE A 46 0.32 3.85 -15.47
C ILE A 46 0.82 4.16 -14.05
N GLY A 47 1.71 3.33 -13.49
CA GLY A 47 2.19 3.44 -12.12
C GLY A 47 3.00 2.23 -11.66
N LEU A 48 3.29 2.17 -10.37
CA LEU A 48 3.83 0.97 -9.71
C LEU A 48 2.70 0.23 -8.98
N LYS A 49 2.79 -1.10 -8.87
CA LYS A 49 1.91 -1.94 -8.08
C LYS A 49 2.67 -2.51 -6.89
N VAL A 50 2.15 -2.27 -5.69
CA VAL A 50 2.62 -2.84 -4.43
C VAL A 50 1.82 -4.10 -4.12
N GLY A 51 2.52 -5.21 -3.89
CA GLY A 51 1.94 -6.48 -3.48
C GLY A 51 2.60 -7.02 -2.22
N VAL A 52 2.14 -8.20 -1.81
CA VAL A 52 2.79 -9.02 -0.78
C VAL A 52 2.99 -10.44 -1.31
N LYS A 53 4.11 -11.06 -0.95
CA LYS A 53 4.44 -12.44 -1.28
C LYS A 53 4.82 -13.20 -0.02
N GLN A 54 4.43 -14.47 0.06
CA GLN A 54 4.86 -15.37 1.13
C GLN A 54 6.38 -15.57 1.05
N ARG A 55 7.08 -15.37 2.17
CA ARG A 55 8.51 -15.62 2.32
C ARG A 55 8.78 -16.41 3.60
N GLY A 56 9.37 -17.59 3.47
CA GLY A 56 9.58 -18.53 4.58
C GLY A 56 8.28 -19.17 5.07
N CYS A 57 8.31 -19.76 6.27
CA CYS A 57 7.17 -20.51 6.80
C CYS A 57 5.94 -19.63 7.06
N ASN A 58 6.13 -18.41 7.58
CA ASN A 58 5.02 -17.53 8.00
C ASN A 58 5.24 -16.04 7.68
N GLY A 59 6.32 -15.68 6.99
CA GLY A 59 6.64 -14.28 6.70
C GLY A 59 6.01 -13.78 5.40
N LEU A 60 5.78 -12.47 5.35
CA LEU A 60 5.42 -11.73 4.13
C LEU A 60 6.57 -10.82 3.71
N SER A 61 6.72 -10.61 2.41
CA SER A 61 7.61 -9.60 1.83
C SER A 61 6.82 -8.72 0.86
N TYR A 62 7.12 -7.42 0.82
CA TYR A 62 6.51 -6.53 -0.17
C TYR A 62 7.08 -6.80 -1.57
N THR A 63 6.26 -6.58 -2.60
CA THR A 63 6.69 -6.61 -4.01
C THR A 63 6.37 -5.28 -4.67
N LEU A 64 7.19 -4.90 -5.64
CA LEU A 64 7.01 -3.70 -6.46
C LEU A 64 7.13 -4.08 -7.92
N ASP A 65 6.04 -3.90 -8.66
CA ASP A 65 5.95 -4.26 -10.07
C ASP A 65 5.49 -3.06 -10.89
N TYR A 66 5.89 -2.96 -12.15
CA TYR A 66 5.33 -1.95 -13.05
C TYR A 66 3.91 -2.34 -13.46
N ALA A 67 2.97 -1.38 -13.40
CA ALA A 67 1.57 -1.63 -13.69
C ALA A 67 1.15 -0.95 -14.99
N LYS A 68 0.60 -1.72 -15.93
CA LYS A 68 0.02 -1.21 -17.18
C LYS A 68 -1.45 -0.84 -17.04
N GLU A 69 -2.16 -1.52 -16.15
CA GLU A 69 -3.59 -1.34 -15.91
C GLU A 69 -3.92 -1.54 -14.42
N LYS A 70 -5.06 -0.98 -13.99
CA LYS A 70 -5.59 -1.17 -12.65
C LYS A 70 -6.43 -2.45 -12.61
N GLY A 71 -6.08 -3.40 -11.75
CA GLY A 71 -6.92 -4.57 -11.50
C GLY A 71 -8.26 -4.20 -10.87
N LYS A 72 -9.30 -5.01 -11.11
CA LYS A 72 -10.67 -4.74 -10.64
C LYS A 72 -10.79 -4.54 -9.12
N LEU A 73 -9.93 -5.23 -8.37
CA LEU A 73 -9.91 -5.21 -6.91
C LEU A 73 -8.71 -4.43 -6.37
N ASP A 74 -7.87 -3.85 -7.22
CA ASP A 74 -6.72 -3.09 -6.79
C ASP A 74 -7.18 -1.74 -6.24
N GLU A 75 -6.52 -1.29 -5.17
CA GLU A 75 -6.75 0.06 -4.66
C GLU A 75 -5.80 1.02 -5.37
N GLU A 76 -6.27 2.22 -5.70
CA GLU A 76 -5.44 3.24 -6.36
C GLU A 76 -5.12 4.39 -5.40
N VAL A 77 -3.83 4.67 -5.24
CA VAL A 77 -3.32 5.81 -4.49
C VAL A 77 -2.63 6.75 -5.47
N VAL A 78 -3.16 7.98 -5.59
CA VAL A 78 -2.56 9.05 -6.39
C VAL A 78 -2.03 10.11 -5.45
N GLN A 79 -0.74 10.40 -5.54
CA GLN A 79 -0.09 11.43 -4.73
C GLN A 79 0.94 12.18 -5.57
N ASP A 80 0.94 13.51 -5.53
CA ASP A 80 1.96 14.35 -6.18
C ASP A 80 2.21 14.03 -7.67
N GLY A 81 1.16 13.57 -8.38
CA GLY A 81 1.21 13.22 -9.80
C GLY A 81 1.78 11.82 -10.12
N VAL A 82 2.09 11.00 -9.11
CA VAL A 82 2.39 9.58 -9.30
C VAL A 82 1.22 8.72 -8.87
N ARG A 83 1.14 7.52 -9.47
CA ARG A 83 0.12 6.52 -9.18
C ARG A 83 0.78 5.27 -8.63
N VAL A 84 0.25 4.79 -7.51
CA VAL A 84 0.60 3.52 -6.90
C VAL A 84 -0.68 2.69 -6.78
N LEU A 85 -0.63 1.48 -7.32
CA LEU A 85 -1.69 0.49 -7.20
C LEU A 85 -1.36 -0.48 -6.07
N ILE A 86 -2.35 -0.90 -5.32
CA ILE A 86 -2.17 -1.84 -4.22
C ILE A 86 -2.96 -3.08 -4.54
N ASP A 87 -2.27 -4.22 -4.61
CA ASP A 87 -2.91 -5.51 -4.80
C ASP A 87 -3.96 -5.76 -3.72
N ALA A 88 -5.11 -6.33 -4.11
CA ALA A 88 -6.21 -6.65 -3.20
C ALA A 88 -5.76 -7.41 -1.94
N LYS A 89 -4.78 -8.33 -2.06
CA LYS A 89 -4.25 -9.10 -0.93
C LYS A 89 -3.38 -8.28 0.02
N ALA A 90 -2.78 -7.19 -0.48
CA ALA A 90 -1.87 -6.33 0.27
C ALA A 90 -2.60 -5.16 0.95
N GLN A 91 -3.83 -4.84 0.54
CA GLN A 91 -4.57 -3.66 1.02
C GLN A 91 -4.61 -3.56 2.54
N LEU A 92 -5.09 -4.61 3.22
CA LEU A 92 -5.23 -4.61 4.68
C LEU A 92 -3.87 -4.53 5.38
N THR A 93 -2.87 -5.24 4.87
CA THR A 93 -1.50 -5.23 5.39
C THR A 93 -0.89 -3.84 5.30
N LEU A 94 -1.15 -3.11 4.22
CA LEU A 94 -0.53 -1.82 3.95
C LEU A 94 -1.22 -0.65 4.63
N LEU A 95 -2.41 -0.81 5.23
CA LEU A 95 -3.17 0.29 5.82
C LEU A 95 -2.36 1.16 6.79
N GLY A 96 -2.18 2.44 6.43
CA GLY A 96 -1.45 3.41 7.24
C GLY A 96 0.07 3.26 7.17
N THR A 97 0.57 2.51 6.19
CA THR A 97 2.00 2.40 5.90
C THR A 97 2.48 3.66 5.19
N GLU A 98 3.68 4.12 5.54
CA GLU A 98 4.41 5.12 4.77
C GLU A 98 5.44 4.40 3.87
N MET A 99 5.47 4.77 2.59
CA MET A 99 6.47 4.29 1.63
C MET A 99 7.48 5.39 1.38
N ASP A 100 8.74 5.11 1.71
CA ASP A 100 9.89 5.98 1.49
C ASP A 100 10.83 5.38 0.45
N TYR A 101 11.74 6.20 -0.08
CA TYR A 101 12.87 5.75 -0.88
C TYR A 101 14.15 6.28 -0.25
N VAL A 102 14.99 5.35 0.21
CA VAL A 102 16.24 5.64 0.89
C VAL A 102 17.39 5.29 -0.03
N GLU A 103 18.25 6.27 -0.29
CA GLU A 103 19.47 6.10 -1.06
C GLU A 103 20.67 6.34 -0.14
N THR A 104 21.48 5.30 0.03
CA THR A 104 22.73 5.33 0.77
C THR A 104 23.89 5.04 -0.17
N LYS A 105 25.13 5.16 0.32
CA LYS A 105 26.33 4.79 -0.45
C LYS A 105 26.38 3.30 -0.83
N LEU A 106 25.62 2.44 -0.12
CA LEU A 106 25.70 1.00 -0.24
C LEU A 106 24.45 0.39 -0.90
N ALA A 107 23.31 1.04 -0.77
CA ALA A 107 22.02 0.52 -1.23
C ALA A 107 21.06 1.65 -1.57
N SER A 108 20.17 1.39 -2.53
CA SER A 108 19.04 2.25 -2.87
C SER A 108 17.78 1.40 -2.90
N GLU A 109 16.83 1.68 -2.00
CA GLU A 109 15.69 0.80 -1.78
C GLU A 109 14.42 1.56 -1.36
N PHE A 110 13.28 0.96 -1.64
CA PHE A 110 12.00 1.40 -1.09
C PHE A 110 11.82 0.80 0.30
N VAL A 111 11.54 1.66 1.27
CA VAL A 111 11.35 1.29 2.68
C VAL A 111 9.88 1.49 3.03
N PHE A 112 9.29 0.49 3.69
CA PHE A 112 7.88 0.51 4.09
C PHE A 112 7.77 0.60 5.62
N ASN A 113 7.41 1.77 6.12
CA ASN A 113 7.20 2.03 7.55
C ASN A 113 5.75 1.69 7.90
N ASN A 114 5.49 0.44 8.29
CA ASN A 114 4.14 -0.04 8.60
C ASN A 114 3.94 -0.20 10.13
N PRO A 115 3.05 0.61 10.74
CA PRO A 115 2.81 0.57 12.19
C PRO A 115 2.13 -0.73 12.68
N ASN A 116 1.61 -1.56 11.78
CA ASN A 116 0.93 -2.80 12.12
C ASN A 116 1.87 -4.02 12.14
N ILE A 117 3.16 -3.87 11.78
CA ILE A 117 4.11 -4.99 11.82
C ILE A 117 4.40 -5.37 13.27
N LYS A 118 4.16 -6.65 13.61
CA LYS A 118 4.44 -7.22 14.93
C LYS A 118 5.87 -7.73 15.06
N SER A 119 6.41 -8.31 13.99
CA SER A 119 7.77 -8.87 13.99
C SER A 119 8.38 -8.83 12.60
N THR A 120 9.69 -8.62 12.55
CA THR A 120 10.53 -8.72 11.35
C THR A 120 11.52 -9.86 11.50
N CYS A 121 11.88 -10.52 10.40
CA CYS A 121 12.97 -11.50 10.41
C CYS A 121 14.29 -10.79 10.70
N GLY A 122 15.25 -11.46 11.35
CA GLY A 122 16.55 -10.87 11.73
C GLY A 122 17.37 -10.34 10.55
N CYS A 123 17.08 -10.78 9.32
CA CYS A 123 17.69 -10.26 8.08
C CYS A 123 16.87 -9.12 7.42
N GLY A 124 15.72 -8.74 7.97
CA GLY A 124 14.85 -7.67 7.44
C GLY A 124 14.04 -8.03 6.19
N GLU A 125 14.20 -9.23 5.65
CA GLU A 125 13.62 -9.60 4.34
C GLU A 125 12.14 -10.02 4.39
N SER A 126 11.59 -10.25 5.58
CA SER A 126 10.19 -10.60 5.78
C SER A 126 9.63 -10.09 7.11
N PHE A 127 8.30 -9.97 7.19
CA PHE A 127 7.58 -9.47 8.35
C PHE A 127 6.28 -10.23 8.60
N THR A 128 5.73 -10.06 9.80
CA THR A 128 4.40 -10.54 10.19
C THR A 128 3.59 -9.36 10.75
N VAL A 129 2.33 -9.24 10.33
CA VAL A 129 1.37 -8.23 10.82
C VAL A 129 0.39 -8.78 11.86
#